data_AF-A0A0R2Q8P6-F1
#
_entry.id   AF-A0A0R2Q8P6-F1
#
_cell.length_a   1.000
_cell.length_b   1.000
_cell.length_c   1.000
_cell.angle_alpha   90.00
_cell.angle_beta   90.00
_cell.angle_gamma   90.00
#
_symmetry.space_group_name_H-M   'P 1'
#
loop_
_entity.id
_entity.type
_entity.pdbx_description
1 polymer ?
#
loop_
_entity_poly.entity_id
_entity_poly.type
_entity_poly.pdbx_seq_one_letter_code
_entity_poly.pdbx_strand_id
1 'polypeptide(L)'
;AIHVETSITDGPGGDSALVVSDKTARLVNQNDCRTGDLDALRSHGPIDLHWLQYSGAIWYPMVYEQDPTTKLNLARAKVESQFTRALKYVERLDARAVVPSAGPPCFLDEDLFHLNMITGNETSIFPDQTKFLERLQNLGRENDILAIPGTEIEISPEQITVSSPQNVNVSEIFAHKEKYLRKYQADWSEWLQAEKNKWLTASSDSQTDLVAELQAWFEPLLTICPALRAGIGANCLIRARDTEILINFQEAKIEKFIDQSFGFRFDIPRELLETIVQQKAVDWSNSFFLSCRFTAWRSGEFNEYLYNFFKSLSVERMTRAEHEATERLNFNKDLSDEIEIGDYVMQRKCPHRQADLSVFGEIEGNTLTCSLHGWRFDLTDGHCLNAENRPLSVRKRTE
;
A
#
# COMPACT_ATOMS: atom_id res chain seq x y z
N ALA A 1 -21.26 -11.35 -7.59
CA ALA A 1 -20.50 -12.19 -6.64
C ALA A 1 -19.48 -11.31 -5.92
N ILE A 2 -19.29 -11.48 -4.62
CA ILE A 2 -18.24 -10.80 -3.84
C ILE A 2 -17.17 -11.83 -3.53
N HIS A 3 -15.93 -11.55 -3.93
CA HIS A 3 -14.76 -12.38 -3.66
C HIS A 3 -13.94 -11.70 -2.58
N VAL A 4 -13.96 -12.27 -1.38
CA VAL A 4 -13.31 -11.68 -0.20
C VAL A 4 -11.89 -12.23 -0.09
N GLU A 5 -10.94 -11.33 0.12
CA GLU A 5 -9.55 -11.62 0.44
C GLU A 5 -9.34 -11.27 1.91
N THR A 6 -9.27 -12.30 2.75
CA THR A 6 -9.05 -12.11 4.18
C THR A 6 -7.57 -12.30 4.51
N SER A 7 -6.84 -11.20 4.70
CA SER A 7 -5.67 -11.24 5.58
C SER A 7 -6.12 -10.98 7.02
N ILE A 8 -5.52 -11.68 7.97
CA ILE A 8 -5.70 -11.42 9.40
C ILE A 8 -5.36 -9.94 9.73
N THR A 9 -4.46 -9.31 8.95
CA THR A 9 -4.07 -7.88 9.06
C THR A 9 -5.00 -6.85 8.43
N ASP A 10 -6.02 -7.26 7.67
CA ASP A 10 -6.91 -6.33 6.92
C ASP A 10 -8.19 -5.98 7.71
N GLY A 11 -8.18 -6.25 9.03
CA GLY A 11 -9.33 -6.02 9.88
C GLY A 11 -10.46 -7.05 9.64
N PRO A 12 -11.61 -6.90 10.31
CA PRO A 12 -12.71 -7.85 10.19
C PRO A 12 -13.41 -7.84 8.83
N GLY A 13 -13.24 -6.78 8.03
CA GLY A 13 -13.86 -6.65 6.71
C GLY A 13 -13.10 -7.36 5.58
N GLY A 14 -11.78 -7.52 5.71
CA GLY A 14 -10.92 -7.97 4.61
C GLY A 14 -10.93 -6.98 3.43
N ASP A 15 -10.25 -7.37 2.36
CA ASP A 15 -10.35 -6.72 1.05
C ASP A 15 -11.34 -7.51 0.17
N SER A 16 -11.89 -6.93 -0.89
CA SER A 16 -12.79 -7.69 -1.78
C SER A 16 -12.87 -7.15 -3.20
N ALA A 17 -13.07 -8.08 -4.14
CA ALA A 17 -13.42 -7.78 -5.52
C ALA A 17 -14.89 -8.12 -5.78
N LEU A 18 -15.56 -7.31 -6.60
CA LEU A 18 -16.97 -7.46 -6.96
C LEU A 18 -17.12 -7.83 -8.44
N VAL A 19 -17.83 -8.92 -8.72
CA VAL A 19 -18.28 -9.26 -10.08
C VAL A 19 -19.78 -8.95 -10.21
N VAL A 20 -20.13 -8.11 -11.17
CA VAL A 20 -21.51 -7.75 -11.50
C VAL A 20 -21.83 -8.27 -12.90
N SER A 21 -22.97 -8.92 -13.08
CA SER A 21 -23.45 -9.32 -14.39
C SER A 21 -24.97 -9.32 -14.46
N ASP A 22 -25.51 -8.87 -15.58
CA ASP A 22 -26.93 -8.96 -15.93
C ASP A 22 -27.22 -10.07 -16.96
N LYS A 23 -26.22 -10.93 -17.21
CA LYS A 23 -26.13 -11.98 -18.25
C LYS A 23 -25.80 -11.50 -19.66
N THR A 24 -25.87 -10.21 -19.94
CA THR A 24 -25.47 -9.60 -21.22
C THR A 24 -24.12 -8.91 -21.14
N ALA A 25 -23.82 -8.31 -19.99
CA ALA A 25 -22.54 -7.68 -19.67
C ALA A 25 -21.99 -8.24 -18.35
N ARG A 26 -20.67 -8.16 -18.18
CA ARG A 26 -19.95 -8.55 -16.98
C ARG A 26 -18.86 -7.53 -16.66
N LEU A 27 -18.91 -7.05 -15.43
CA LEU A 27 -17.96 -6.12 -14.87
C LEU A 27 -17.26 -6.75 -13.67
N VAL A 28 -15.95 -6.62 -13.62
CA VAL A 28 -15.12 -6.92 -12.45
C VAL A 28 -14.62 -5.61 -11.86
N ASN A 29 -15.16 -5.24 -10.71
CA ASN A 29 -14.61 -4.17 -9.89
C ASN A 29 -13.63 -4.78 -8.89
N GLN A 30 -12.36 -4.83 -9.29
CA GLN A 30 -11.28 -5.27 -8.42
C GLN A 30 -10.85 -4.17 -7.45
N ASN A 31 -10.96 -2.90 -7.86
CA ASN A 31 -10.51 -1.75 -7.04
C ASN A 31 -9.05 -1.97 -6.58
N ASP A 32 -8.74 -1.79 -5.30
CA ASP A 32 -7.44 -2.04 -4.69
C ASP A 32 -7.24 -3.49 -4.18
N CYS A 33 -8.22 -4.37 -4.40
CA CYS A 33 -8.16 -5.77 -3.99
C CYS A 33 -6.99 -6.52 -4.62
N ARG A 34 -6.11 -7.04 -3.77
CA ARG A 34 -4.94 -7.83 -4.15
C ARG A 34 -5.23 -9.33 -4.09
N THR A 35 -6.22 -9.76 -4.85
CA THR A 35 -6.61 -11.18 -4.89
C THR A 35 -5.51 -12.08 -5.40
N GLY A 36 -5.30 -13.18 -4.67
CA GLY A 36 -4.40 -14.27 -5.08
C GLY A 36 -5.05 -15.25 -6.07
N ASP A 37 -6.38 -15.20 -6.22
CA ASP A 37 -7.18 -16.12 -7.03
C ASP A 37 -7.93 -15.39 -8.15
N LEU A 38 -7.17 -14.98 -9.17
CA LEU A 38 -7.73 -14.34 -10.35
C LEU A 38 -8.62 -15.29 -11.18
N ASP A 39 -8.42 -16.61 -11.03
CA ASP A 39 -9.26 -17.61 -11.69
C ASP A 39 -10.67 -17.65 -11.09
N ALA A 40 -10.82 -17.40 -9.78
CA ALA A 40 -12.13 -17.22 -9.17
C ALA A 40 -12.90 -16.06 -9.81
N LEU A 41 -12.24 -14.95 -10.15
CA LEU A 41 -12.89 -13.84 -10.87
C LEU A 41 -13.27 -14.25 -12.30
N ARG A 42 -12.34 -14.90 -13.02
CA ARG A 42 -12.54 -15.33 -14.42
C ARG A 42 -13.57 -16.45 -14.56
N SER A 43 -13.79 -17.25 -13.52
CA SER A 43 -14.76 -18.36 -13.51
C SER A 43 -16.21 -17.92 -13.77
N HIS A 44 -16.50 -16.63 -13.59
CA HIS A 44 -17.82 -16.06 -13.87
C HIS A 44 -18.10 -15.91 -15.37
N GLY A 45 -17.09 -16.00 -16.24
CA GLY A 45 -17.18 -15.88 -17.71
C GLY A 45 -16.38 -14.70 -18.28
N PRO A 46 -16.44 -14.46 -19.60
CA PRO A 46 -15.75 -13.34 -20.25
C PRO A 46 -16.09 -11.99 -19.62
N ILE A 47 -15.10 -11.11 -19.49
CA ILE A 47 -15.23 -9.84 -18.78
C ILE A 47 -15.27 -8.70 -19.80
N ASP A 48 -16.26 -7.83 -19.68
CA ASP A 48 -16.37 -6.65 -20.53
C ASP A 48 -15.56 -5.48 -19.94
N LEU A 49 -15.74 -5.21 -18.64
CA LEU A 49 -15.03 -4.13 -17.94
C LEU A 49 -14.26 -4.64 -16.73
N HIS A 50 -13.00 -4.25 -16.63
CA HIS A 50 -12.17 -4.50 -15.45
C HIS A 50 -11.70 -3.18 -14.83
N TRP A 51 -12.16 -2.91 -13.61
CA TRP A 51 -11.77 -1.74 -12.82
C TRP A 51 -10.70 -2.14 -11.81
N LEU A 52 -9.53 -1.50 -11.85
CA LEU A 52 -8.41 -1.84 -10.99
C LEU A 52 -7.58 -0.62 -10.55
N GLN A 53 -6.92 -0.78 -9.41
CA GLN A 53 -5.89 0.12 -8.93
C GLN A 53 -4.59 -0.01 -9.73
N TYR A 54 -4.11 1.12 -10.25
CA TYR A 54 -2.80 1.26 -10.91
C TYR A 54 -1.84 2.18 -10.14
N SER A 55 -2.38 3.08 -9.31
CA SER A 55 -1.63 4.00 -8.43
C SER A 55 -2.21 3.92 -7.02
N GLY A 56 -1.54 3.21 -6.12
CA GLY A 56 -2.10 2.88 -4.81
C GLY A 56 -1.85 3.90 -3.70
N ALA A 57 -2.71 3.83 -2.68
CA ALA A 57 -2.58 4.60 -1.45
C ALA A 57 -1.47 3.98 -0.54
N ILE A 58 -0.26 4.49 -0.67
CA ILE A 58 0.91 4.11 0.13
C ILE A 58 1.82 5.34 0.31
N TRP A 59 2.61 5.40 1.38
CA TRP A 59 3.52 6.53 1.65
C TRP A 59 4.99 6.27 1.30
N TYR A 60 5.39 5.02 1.04
CA TYR A 60 6.78 4.70 0.70
C TYR A 60 7.08 5.01 -0.77
N PRO A 61 8.17 5.72 -1.11
CA PRO A 61 9.25 6.21 -0.24
C PRO A 61 9.08 7.69 0.20
N MET A 62 7.95 8.31 -0.09
CA MET A 62 7.71 9.75 0.04
C MET A 62 8.10 10.32 1.42
N VAL A 63 7.67 9.65 2.47
CA VAL A 63 7.91 10.06 3.86
C VAL A 63 9.26 9.62 4.42
N TYR A 64 10.05 8.81 3.71
CA TYR A 64 11.31 8.30 4.24
C TYR A 64 12.44 9.32 4.08
N GLU A 65 13.26 9.48 5.11
CA GLU A 65 14.50 10.24 5.02
C GLU A 65 15.48 9.47 4.13
N GLN A 66 15.75 10.05 2.96
CA GLN A 66 16.62 9.51 1.91
C GLN A 66 17.22 10.70 1.17
N ASP A 67 18.41 10.55 0.61
CA ASP A 67 18.92 11.57 -0.30
C ASP A 67 18.00 11.73 -1.52
N PRO A 68 17.93 12.92 -2.14
CA PRO A 68 16.98 13.18 -3.22
C PRO A 68 17.09 12.22 -4.42
N THR A 69 18.31 11.78 -4.75
CA THR A 69 18.55 10.90 -5.91
C THR A 69 18.02 9.50 -5.62
N THR A 70 18.34 8.96 -4.45
CA THR A 70 17.81 7.66 -4.01
C THR A 70 16.29 7.70 -3.89
N LYS A 71 15.71 8.75 -3.31
CA LYS A 71 14.25 8.89 -3.19
C LYS A 71 13.57 8.90 -4.57
N LEU A 72 14.12 9.63 -5.55
CA LEU A 72 13.61 9.65 -6.92
C LEU A 72 13.66 8.26 -7.57
N ASN A 73 14.78 7.55 -7.43
CA ASN A 73 14.92 6.21 -7.99
C ASN A 73 13.96 5.21 -7.34
N LEU A 74 13.81 5.26 -6.02
CA LEU A 74 12.83 4.45 -5.29
C LEU A 74 11.39 4.78 -5.71
N ALA A 75 11.08 6.06 -5.94
CA ALA A 75 9.76 6.47 -6.40
C ALA A 75 9.45 5.92 -7.80
N ARG A 76 10.40 6.04 -8.74
CA ARG A 76 10.29 5.46 -10.09
C ARG A 76 10.14 3.94 -10.05
N ALA A 77 10.98 3.24 -9.29
CA ALA A 77 10.86 1.80 -9.11
C ALA A 77 9.51 1.40 -8.50
N LYS A 78 8.96 2.22 -7.60
CA LYS A 78 7.64 2.00 -7.02
C LYS A 78 6.53 2.18 -8.05
N VAL A 79 6.58 3.19 -8.90
CA VAL A 79 5.64 3.36 -10.02
C VAL A 79 5.69 2.14 -10.94
N GLU A 80 6.88 1.71 -11.34
CA GLU A 80 7.05 0.55 -12.20
C GLU A 80 6.51 -0.74 -11.59
N SER A 81 6.75 -0.98 -10.30
CA SER A 81 6.20 -2.13 -9.58
C SER A 81 4.67 -2.11 -9.53
N GLN A 82 4.06 -0.93 -9.36
CA GLN A 82 2.59 -0.79 -9.33
C GLN A 82 1.99 -1.07 -10.70
N PHE A 83 2.58 -0.53 -11.76
CA PHE A 83 2.11 -0.72 -13.14
C PHE A 83 2.28 -2.18 -13.57
N THR A 84 3.43 -2.79 -13.27
CA THR A 84 3.69 -4.20 -13.56
C THR A 84 2.65 -5.11 -12.89
N ARG A 85 2.33 -4.86 -11.61
CA ARG A 85 1.24 -5.57 -10.92
C ARG A 85 -0.11 -5.39 -11.62
N ALA A 86 -0.47 -4.14 -11.93
CA ALA A 86 -1.73 -3.83 -12.58
C ALA A 86 -1.85 -4.52 -13.95
N LEU A 87 -0.77 -4.54 -14.74
CA LEU A 87 -0.71 -5.22 -16.04
C LEU A 87 -0.93 -6.74 -15.92
N LYS A 88 -0.43 -7.39 -14.86
CA LYS A 88 -0.72 -8.82 -14.65
C LYS A 88 -2.21 -9.10 -14.44
N TYR A 89 -2.91 -8.22 -13.74
CA TYR A 89 -4.35 -8.37 -13.60
C TYR A 89 -5.06 -8.19 -14.95
N VAL A 90 -4.65 -7.20 -15.73
CA VAL A 90 -5.18 -6.95 -17.08
C VAL A 90 -4.97 -8.17 -17.98
N GLU A 91 -3.75 -8.71 -18.02
CA GLU A 91 -3.41 -9.90 -18.82
C GLU A 91 -4.20 -11.13 -18.37
N ARG A 92 -4.29 -11.37 -17.05
CA ARG A 92 -4.91 -12.59 -16.53
C ARG A 92 -6.43 -12.60 -16.70
N LEU A 93 -7.08 -11.46 -16.48
CA LEU A 93 -8.54 -11.32 -16.59
C LEU A 93 -9.00 -11.09 -18.03
N ASP A 94 -8.15 -10.53 -18.90
CA ASP A 94 -8.38 -10.40 -20.34
C ASP A 94 -9.75 -9.75 -20.66
N ALA A 95 -10.01 -8.61 -20.02
CA ALA A 95 -11.24 -7.87 -20.23
C ALA A 95 -11.24 -7.10 -21.57
N ARG A 96 -12.42 -6.94 -22.19
CA ARG A 96 -12.58 -6.14 -23.43
C ARG A 96 -12.09 -4.71 -23.27
N ALA A 97 -12.34 -4.09 -22.12
CA ALA A 97 -11.79 -2.80 -21.75
C ALA A 97 -11.41 -2.74 -20.26
N VAL A 98 -10.32 -2.04 -19.99
CA VAL A 98 -9.81 -1.72 -18.66
C VAL A 98 -10.21 -0.31 -18.29
N VAL A 99 -10.62 -0.11 -17.04
CA VAL A 99 -10.90 1.20 -16.48
C VAL A 99 -9.95 1.43 -15.29
N PRO A 100 -8.84 2.16 -15.48
CA PRO A 100 -7.94 2.47 -14.39
C PRO A 100 -8.68 3.30 -13.34
N SER A 101 -8.73 2.80 -12.10
CA SER A 101 -9.48 3.40 -11.00
C SER A 101 -8.66 3.39 -9.71
N ALA A 102 -9.27 3.78 -8.59
CA ALA A 102 -8.68 3.65 -7.26
C ALA A 102 -7.32 4.36 -7.06
N GLY A 103 -7.13 5.48 -7.76
CA GLY A 103 -5.93 6.30 -7.71
C GLY A 103 -5.83 7.31 -8.86
N PRO A 104 -4.86 8.24 -8.78
CA PRO A 104 -4.04 8.54 -7.61
C PRO A 104 -4.85 9.28 -6.54
N PRO A 105 -4.38 9.31 -5.28
CA PRO A 105 -4.84 10.32 -4.34
C PRO A 105 -4.55 11.72 -4.85
N CYS A 106 -5.39 12.68 -4.48
CA CYS A 106 -5.22 14.09 -4.80
C CYS A 106 -4.79 14.86 -3.55
N PHE A 107 -3.64 15.54 -3.60
CA PHE A 107 -3.11 16.31 -2.48
C PHE A 107 -3.40 17.81 -2.68
N LEU A 108 -4.50 18.28 -2.09
CA LEU A 108 -4.90 19.69 -2.19
C LEU A 108 -4.28 20.58 -1.11
N ASP A 109 -3.72 19.99 -0.06
CA ASP A 109 -3.07 20.75 0.98
C ASP A 109 -1.70 21.26 0.52
N GLU A 110 -1.38 22.52 0.76
CA GLU A 110 -0.13 23.14 0.27
C GLU A 110 1.11 22.38 0.74
N ASP A 111 1.12 21.90 1.99
CA ASP A 111 2.26 21.16 2.56
C ASP A 111 2.55 19.85 1.80
N LEU A 112 1.54 19.30 1.12
CA LEU A 112 1.57 18.02 0.43
C LEU A 112 1.41 18.16 -1.09
N PHE A 113 1.23 19.38 -1.61
CA PHE A 113 0.92 19.61 -3.03
C PHE A 113 2.02 19.07 -3.95
N HIS A 114 3.27 19.08 -3.47
CA HIS A 114 4.44 18.52 -4.13
C HIS A 114 4.37 16.99 -4.37
N LEU A 115 3.46 16.28 -3.70
CA LEU A 115 3.23 14.84 -3.93
C LEU A 115 2.41 14.56 -5.19
N ASN A 116 1.68 15.55 -5.73
CA ASN A 116 0.98 15.36 -7.00
C ASN A 116 2.00 15.25 -8.14
N MET A 117 1.91 14.17 -8.91
CA MET A 117 2.69 14.05 -10.15
C MET A 117 2.00 14.85 -11.26
N ILE A 118 2.50 16.03 -11.58
CA ILE A 118 1.87 16.96 -12.53
C ILE A 118 2.47 16.79 -13.92
N THR A 119 3.79 16.86 -14.02
CA THR A 119 4.56 16.79 -15.26
C THR A 119 5.04 15.37 -15.56
N GLY A 120 5.07 14.50 -14.55
CA GLY A 120 5.65 13.15 -14.64
C GLY A 120 7.11 13.08 -14.21
N ASN A 121 7.73 14.22 -13.89
CA ASN A 121 9.14 14.30 -13.47
C ASN A 121 9.30 14.54 -11.96
N GLU A 122 8.19 14.77 -11.24
CA GLU A 122 8.21 14.93 -9.79
C GLU A 122 8.70 13.64 -9.11
N THR A 123 9.38 13.80 -7.97
CA THR A 123 9.65 12.66 -7.08
C THR A 123 8.33 12.29 -6.42
N SER A 124 7.56 11.41 -7.05
CA SER A 124 6.26 10.95 -6.58
C SER A 124 5.96 9.54 -7.08
N ILE A 125 5.10 8.84 -6.35
CA ILE A 125 4.63 7.50 -6.69
C ILE A 125 3.19 7.47 -7.22
N PHE A 126 2.61 8.66 -7.45
CA PHE A 126 1.19 8.86 -7.72
C PHE A 126 0.93 9.35 -9.15
N PRO A 127 1.30 8.55 -10.19
CA PRO A 127 0.94 8.88 -11.56
C PRO A 127 -0.58 8.84 -11.73
N ASP A 128 -1.09 9.65 -12.65
CA ASP A 128 -2.50 9.59 -13.02
C ASP A 128 -2.79 8.54 -14.10
N GLN A 129 -4.08 8.35 -14.36
CA GLN A 129 -4.59 7.27 -15.21
C GLN A 129 -4.15 7.41 -16.65
N THR A 130 -3.79 8.62 -17.12
CA THR A 130 -3.30 8.81 -18.49
C THR A 130 -1.98 8.07 -18.71
N LYS A 131 -1.14 7.97 -17.68
CA LYS A 131 0.14 7.26 -17.74
C LYS A 131 -0.01 5.75 -17.77
N PHE A 132 -1.01 5.22 -17.09
CA PHE A 132 -1.30 3.79 -17.18
C PHE A 132 -1.95 3.43 -18.52
N LEU A 133 -2.87 4.26 -19.02
CA LEU A 133 -3.46 4.10 -20.36
C LEU A 133 -2.42 4.18 -21.48
N GLU A 134 -1.46 5.10 -21.40
CA GLU A 134 -0.32 5.18 -22.34
C GLU A 134 0.44 3.84 -22.40
N ARG A 135 0.62 3.18 -21.25
CA ARG A 135 1.28 1.87 -21.19
C ARG A 135 0.44 0.75 -21.79
N LEU A 136 -0.88 0.75 -21.55
CA LEU A 136 -1.81 -0.21 -22.17
C LEU A 136 -1.85 -0.04 -23.69
N GLN A 137 -1.84 1.20 -24.19
CA GLN A 137 -1.76 1.52 -25.61
C GLN A 137 -0.48 0.99 -26.25
N ASN A 138 0.67 1.14 -25.58
CA ASN A 138 1.95 0.58 -26.04
C ASN A 138 1.95 -0.97 -26.10
N LEU A 139 1.02 -1.63 -25.42
CA LEU A 139 0.79 -3.08 -25.50
C LEU A 139 -0.30 -3.47 -26.51
N GLY A 140 -0.76 -2.51 -27.34
CA GLY A 140 -1.77 -2.74 -28.38
C GLY A 140 -3.22 -2.72 -27.89
N ARG A 141 -3.48 -2.24 -26.66
CA ARG A 141 -4.85 -2.06 -26.15
C ARG A 141 -5.34 -0.65 -26.43
N GLU A 142 -6.23 -0.50 -27.41
CA GLU A 142 -6.72 0.81 -27.88
C GLU A 142 -8.10 1.19 -27.32
N ASN A 143 -8.79 0.26 -26.65
CA ASN A 143 -10.19 0.42 -26.20
C ASN A 143 -10.33 0.64 -24.69
N ASP A 144 -9.22 0.88 -23.97
CA ASP A 144 -9.25 1.11 -22.52
C ASP A 144 -9.71 2.54 -22.19
N ILE A 145 -10.35 2.71 -21.03
CA ILE A 145 -11.26 3.83 -20.78
C ILE A 145 -10.67 4.81 -19.76
N LEU A 146 -10.55 6.07 -20.18
CA LEU A 146 -10.30 7.20 -19.29
C LEU A 146 -11.61 7.62 -18.59
N ALA A 147 -11.95 6.97 -17.48
CA ALA A 147 -13.10 7.34 -16.68
C ALA A 147 -12.78 8.52 -15.74
N ILE A 148 -13.70 9.48 -15.67
CA ILE A 148 -13.71 10.58 -14.69
C ILE A 148 -15.11 10.68 -14.04
N PRO A 149 -15.30 11.45 -12.95
CA PRO A 149 -16.62 11.64 -12.38
C PRO A 149 -17.64 12.13 -13.42
N GLY A 150 -18.73 11.37 -13.60
CA GLY A 150 -19.76 11.63 -14.59
C GLY A 150 -19.54 10.99 -15.98
N THR A 151 -18.50 10.19 -16.17
CA THR A 151 -18.38 9.29 -17.34
C THR A 151 -19.47 8.22 -17.28
N GLU A 152 -20.16 7.99 -18.40
CA GLU A 152 -21.10 6.89 -18.55
C GLU A 152 -20.54 5.86 -19.55
N ILE A 153 -20.73 4.58 -19.25
CA ILE A 153 -20.22 3.48 -20.08
C ILE A 153 -21.38 2.54 -20.38
N GLU A 154 -21.76 2.45 -21.66
CA GLU A 154 -22.76 1.53 -22.16
C GLU A 154 -22.07 0.28 -22.72
N ILE A 155 -22.57 -0.90 -22.36
CA ILE A 155 -21.98 -2.18 -22.73
C ILE A 155 -23.04 -3.00 -23.47
N SER A 156 -22.70 -3.46 -24.67
CA SER A 156 -23.42 -4.53 -25.37
C SER A 156 -22.45 -5.67 -25.70
N PRO A 157 -22.97 -6.86 -26.10
CA PRO A 157 -22.10 -7.95 -26.55
C PRO A 157 -21.15 -7.55 -27.70
N GLU A 158 -21.54 -6.59 -28.54
CA GLU A 158 -20.81 -6.16 -29.73
C GLU A 158 -19.92 -4.94 -29.48
N GLN A 159 -20.34 -4.00 -28.63
CA GLN A 159 -19.64 -2.72 -28.46
C GLN A 159 -19.60 -2.21 -27.03
N ILE A 160 -18.62 -1.37 -26.73
CA ILE A 160 -18.56 -0.56 -25.50
C ILE A 160 -18.53 0.90 -25.95
N THR A 161 -19.49 1.69 -25.48
CA THR A 161 -19.60 3.12 -25.81
C THR A 161 -19.37 3.93 -24.55
N VAL A 162 -18.53 4.97 -24.65
CA VAL A 162 -18.18 5.85 -23.53
C VAL A 162 -18.66 7.26 -23.83
N SER A 163 -19.42 7.86 -22.92
CA SER A 163 -19.82 9.26 -22.98
C SER A 163 -19.10 10.08 -21.90
N SER A 164 -18.59 11.25 -22.29
CA SER A 164 -17.96 12.18 -21.36
C SER A 164 -19.00 13.04 -20.64
N PRO A 165 -18.75 13.45 -19.38
CA PRO A 165 -19.65 14.34 -18.67
C PRO A 165 -19.84 15.66 -19.43
N GLN A 166 -21.07 16.16 -19.42
CA GLN A 166 -21.40 17.44 -20.05
C GLN A 166 -20.65 18.59 -19.37
N ASN A 167 -20.19 19.56 -20.17
CA ASN A 167 -19.47 20.77 -19.72
C ASN A 167 -18.09 20.52 -19.09
N VAL A 168 -17.49 19.33 -19.28
CA VAL A 168 -16.13 19.04 -18.82
C VAL A 168 -15.23 18.80 -20.02
N ASN A 169 -14.17 19.60 -20.13
CA ASN A 169 -13.12 19.36 -21.11
C ASN A 169 -12.04 18.46 -20.52
N VAL A 170 -12.17 17.14 -20.72
CA VAL A 170 -11.27 16.14 -20.12
C VAL A 170 -9.83 16.34 -20.56
N SER A 171 -9.58 16.64 -21.84
CA SER A 171 -8.21 16.83 -22.35
C SER A 171 -7.54 18.06 -21.73
N GLU A 172 -8.30 19.12 -21.45
CA GLU A 172 -7.80 20.32 -20.77
C GLU A 172 -7.34 20.04 -19.34
N ILE A 173 -8.04 19.16 -18.61
CA ILE A 173 -7.68 18.77 -17.24
C ILE A 173 -6.26 18.22 -17.22
N PHE A 174 -5.94 17.26 -18.10
CA PHE A 174 -4.65 16.60 -18.09
C PHE A 174 -3.55 17.42 -18.79
N ALA A 175 -3.89 18.21 -19.82
CA ALA A 175 -2.96 19.12 -20.47
C ALA A 175 -2.53 20.29 -19.56
N HIS A 176 -3.41 20.73 -18.65
CA HIS A 176 -3.17 21.83 -17.71
C HIS A 176 -3.42 21.42 -16.26
N LYS A 177 -2.88 20.25 -15.89
CA LYS A 177 -3.12 19.60 -14.59
C LYS A 177 -2.84 20.48 -13.39
N GLU A 178 -1.74 21.24 -13.37
CA GLU A 178 -1.46 22.15 -12.25
C GLU A 178 -2.55 23.19 -12.06
N LYS A 179 -2.98 23.84 -13.16
CA LYS A 179 -4.05 24.84 -13.13
C LYS A 179 -5.35 24.24 -12.61
N TYR A 180 -5.67 23.03 -13.06
CA TYR A 180 -6.84 22.29 -12.56
C TYR A 180 -6.74 22.02 -11.06
N LEU A 181 -5.61 21.49 -10.58
CA LEU A 181 -5.39 21.18 -9.16
C LEU A 181 -5.38 22.44 -8.28
N ARG A 182 -4.81 23.55 -8.75
CA ARG A 182 -4.82 24.84 -8.03
C ARG A 182 -6.23 25.41 -7.91
N LYS A 183 -7.04 25.30 -8.97
CA LYS A 183 -8.47 25.64 -8.89
C LYS A 183 -9.20 24.73 -7.89
N TYR A 184 -8.96 23.43 -7.96
CA TYR A 184 -9.57 22.46 -7.05
C TYR A 184 -9.18 22.72 -5.58
N GLN A 185 -7.91 23.05 -5.32
CA GLN A 185 -7.42 23.48 -4.02
C GLN A 185 -8.14 24.74 -3.53
N ALA A 186 -8.33 25.74 -4.39
CA ALA A 186 -9.05 26.97 -4.05
C ALA A 186 -10.54 26.71 -3.74
N ASP A 187 -11.20 25.85 -4.54
CA ASP A 187 -12.61 25.48 -4.32
C ASP A 187 -12.82 24.79 -2.95
N TRP A 188 -11.78 24.18 -2.38
CA TRP A 188 -11.81 23.44 -1.12
C TRP A 188 -11.03 24.09 0.02
N SER A 189 -10.50 25.31 -0.17
CA SER A 189 -9.58 25.93 0.80
C SER A 189 -10.22 26.16 2.17
N GLU A 190 -11.50 26.55 2.20
CA GLU A 190 -12.25 26.74 3.45
C GLU A 190 -12.42 25.42 4.21
N TRP A 191 -12.75 24.34 3.50
CA TRP A 191 -12.88 23.01 4.11
C TRP A 191 -11.54 22.51 4.65
N LEU A 192 -10.45 22.68 3.88
CA LEU A 192 -9.10 22.30 4.31
C LEU A 192 -8.68 23.05 5.59
N GLN A 193 -8.93 24.35 5.66
CA GLN A 193 -8.66 25.15 6.85
C GLN A 193 -9.50 24.68 8.04
N ALA A 194 -10.80 24.42 7.83
CA ALA A 194 -11.68 23.89 8.87
C ALA A 194 -11.20 22.53 9.39
N GLU A 195 -10.69 21.65 8.52
CA GLU A 195 -10.14 20.35 8.93
C GLU A 195 -8.84 20.51 9.74
N LYS A 196 -7.92 21.38 9.32
CA LYS A 196 -6.70 21.70 10.08
C LYS A 196 -7.02 22.28 11.46
N ASN A 197 -8.07 23.10 11.57
CA ASN A 197 -8.49 23.70 12.83
C ASN A 197 -9.06 22.68 13.84
N LYS A 198 -9.41 21.45 13.41
CA LYS A 198 -9.83 20.37 14.31
C LYS A 198 -8.64 19.70 15.01
N TRP A 199 -7.43 19.82 14.46
CA TRP A 199 -6.25 19.25 15.10
C TRP A 199 -6.01 19.94 16.43
N LEU A 200 -5.54 19.18 17.42
CA LEU A 200 -5.21 19.76 18.71
C LEU A 200 -4.13 20.84 18.52
N THR A 201 -4.43 22.06 18.96
CA THR A 201 -3.44 23.13 18.93
C THR A 201 -2.53 22.95 20.15
N ALA A 202 -1.22 22.84 19.90
CA ALA A 202 -0.20 22.75 20.95
C ALA A 202 -0.16 23.96 21.92
N SER A 203 -1.04 24.95 21.70
CA SER A 203 -1.19 26.20 22.44
C SER A 203 -2.13 26.09 23.66
N SER A 204 -2.81 24.96 23.89
CA SER A 204 -3.59 24.78 25.12
C SER A 204 -2.67 24.45 26.29
N ASP A 205 -2.72 25.25 27.36
CA ASP A 205 -1.89 25.16 28.59
C ASP A 205 -1.93 23.80 29.34
N SER A 206 -2.62 22.79 28.83
CA SER A 206 -2.50 21.39 29.25
C SER A 206 -1.73 20.59 28.21
N GLN A 207 -0.39 20.63 28.23
CA GLN A 207 0.40 19.68 27.46
C GLN A 207 0.05 18.26 27.92
N THR A 208 -0.53 17.46 27.03
CA THR A 208 -0.76 16.04 27.27
C THR A 208 0.58 15.36 27.57
N ASP A 209 0.66 14.60 28.66
CA ASP A 209 1.80 13.72 28.91
C ASP A 209 1.71 12.53 27.95
N LEU A 210 2.23 12.72 26.74
CA LEU A 210 2.21 11.72 25.67
C LEU A 210 2.90 10.41 26.10
N VAL A 211 3.92 10.48 26.96
CA VAL A 211 4.60 9.29 27.46
C VAL A 211 3.65 8.51 28.36
N ALA A 212 3.02 9.17 29.34
CA ALA A 212 2.06 8.51 30.22
C ALA A 212 0.83 7.95 29.47
N GLU A 213 0.30 8.70 28.49
CA GLU A 213 -0.82 8.25 27.65
C GLU A 213 -0.48 7.04 26.79
N LEU A 214 0.71 7.03 26.18
CA LEU A 214 1.18 5.88 25.41
C LEU A 214 1.57 4.72 26.33
N GLN A 215 2.10 4.95 27.53
CA GLN A 215 2.33 3.89 28.52
C GLN A 215 1.02 3.17 28.86
N ALA A 216 -0.01 3.94 29.23
CA ALA A 216 -1.32 3.40 29.58
C ALA A 216 -2.00 2.64 28.42
N TRP A 217 -1.71 3.03 27.17
CA TRP A 217 -2.32 2.42 26.00
C TRP A 217 -1.50 1.28 25.38
N PHE A 218 -0.20 1.49 25.11
CA PHE A 218 0.65 0.56 24.36
C PHE A 218 1.26 -0.53 25.24
N GLU A 219 1.62 -0.28 26.51
CA GLU A 219 2.26 -1.33 27.35
C GLU A 219 1.38 -2.58 27.54
N PRO A 220 0.05 -2.47 27.78
CA PRO A 220 -0.83 -3.63 27.81
C PRO A 220 -0.82 -4.42 26.49
N LEU A 221 -0.70 -3.72 25.35
CA LEU A 221 -0.65 -4.33 24.03
C LEU A 221 0.70 -5.01 23.78
N LEU A 222 1.80 -4.36 24.15
CA LEU A 222 3.16 -4.90 24.07
C LEU A 222 3.30 -6.18 24.91
N THR A 223 2.63 -6.24 26.05
CA THR A 223 2.61 -7.41 26.93
C THR A 223 2.02 -8.64 26.24
N ILE A 224 0.98 -8.46 25.41
CA ILE A 224 0.25 -9.56 24.77
C ILE A 224 0.77 -9.90 23.36
N CYS A 225 1.88 -9.32 22.89
CA CYS A 225 2.41 -9.58 21.55
C CYS A 225 3.90 -9.97 21.48
N PRO A 226 4.38 -10.95 22.27
CA PRO A 226 5.79 -11.34 22.29
C PRO A 226 6.35 -11.78 20.93
N ALA A 227 5.62 -12.56 20.12
CA ALA A 227 6.07 -12.98 18.79
C ALA A 227 6.19 -11.79 17.82
N LEU A 228 5.20 -10.89 17.84
CA LEU A 228 5.24 -9.66 17.04
C LEU A 228 6.45 -8.80 17.42
N ARG A 229 6.71 -8.60 18.71
CA ARG A 229 7.88 -7.87 19.22
C ARG A 229 9.19 -8.52 18.80
N ALA A 230 9.28 -9.85 18.86
CA ALA A 230 10.46 -10.58 18.39
C ALA A 230 10.71 -10.37 16.89
N GLY A 231 9.66 -10.35 16.07
CA GLY A 231 9.76 -10.05 14.64
C GLY A 231 10.13 -8.58 14.31
N ILE A 232 9.83 -7.64 15.22
CA ILE A 232 10.27 -6.25 15.07
C ILE A 232 11.77 -6.12 15.29
N GLY A 233 12.32 -6.77 16.32
CA GLY A 233 13.76 -6.94 16.51
C GLY A 233 14.58 -5.69 16.87
N ALA A 234 13.99 -4.50 16.93
CA ALA A 234 14.66 -3.26 17.33
C ALA A 234 13.69 -2.23 17.91
N ASN A 235 14.18 -1.31 18.74
CA ASN A 235 13.34 -0.23 19.30
C ASN A 235 12.92 0.78 18.22
N CYS A 236 11.80 1.46 18.48
CA CYS A 236 11.28 2.52 17.63
C CYS A 236 11.21 3.85 18.40
N LEU A 237 11.86 4.88 17.86
CA LEU A 237 11.83 6.24 18.39
C LEU A 237 10.71 7.05 17.72
N ILE A 238 9.85 7.68 18.51
CA ILE A 238 8.89 8.69 18.06
C ILE A 238 9.37 10.05 18.53
N ARG A 239 9.63 10.97 17.60
CA ARG A 239 9.98 12.36 17.91
C ARG A 239 8.80 13.27 17.56
N ALA A 240 8.38 14.05 18.54
CA ALA A 240 7.31 15.04 18.42
C ALA A 240 7.74 16.35 19.07
N ARG A 241 8.40 17.22 18.27
CA ARG A 241 9.02 18.48 18.72
C ARG A 241 10.00 18.25 19.89
N ASP A 242 9.62 18.67 21.09
CA ASP A 242 10.37 18.60 22.35
C ASP A 242 10.16 17.27 23.11
N THR A 243 9.28 16.40 22.62
CA THR A 243 9.01 15.09 23.23
C THR A 243 9.59 13.97 22.38
N GLU A 244 10.50 13.18 22.96
CA GLU A 244 11.09 12.00 22.34
C GLU A 244 10.73 10.75 23.15
N ILE A 245 10.07 9.81 22.49
CA ILE A 245 9.44 8.64 23.11
C ILE A 245 10.03 7.38 22.48
N LEU A 246 10.57 6.48 23.29
CA LEU A 246 11.05 5.19 22.85
C LEU A 246 10.00 4.11 23.09
N ILE A 247 9.66 3.37 22.05
CA ILE A 247 8.98 2.08 22.16
C ILE A 247 10.06 1.00 22.28
N ASN A 248 10.24 0.52 23.51
CA ASN A 248 11.16 -0.56 23.82
C ASN A 248 10.44 -1.90 23.60
N PHE A 249 10.58 -2.45 22.40
CA PHE A 249 9.93 -3.70 22.04
C PHE A 249 10.55 -4.91 22.75
N GLN A 250 11.80 -4.84 23.21
CA GLN A 250 12.42 -5.94 23.96
C GLN A 250 11.77 -6.06 25.35
N GLU A 251 11.69 -4.95 26.08
CA GLU A 251 11.20 -4.90 27.46
C GLU A 251 9.67 -4.68 27.56
N ALA A 252 8.98 -4.52 26.43
CA ALA A 252 7.56 -4.20 26.36
C ALA A 252 7.21 -2.89 27.11
N LYS A 253 8.04 -1.86 26.93
CA LYS A 253 7.94 -0.58 27.64
C LYS A 253 7.86 0.63 26.74
N ILE A 254 7.19 1.67 27.24
CA ILE A 254 7.22 3.01 26.66
C ILE A 254 8.03 3.90 27.61
N GLU A 255 9.07 4.54 27.07
CA GLU A 255 10.05 5.26 27.86
C GLU A 255 10.34 6.64 27.25
N LYS A 256 10.82 7.57 28.07
CA LYS A 256 11.45 8.78 27.53
C LYS A 256 12.76 8.38 26.86
N PHE A 257 12.99 8.91 25.66
CA PHE A 257 14.26 8.73 24.98
C PHE A 257 15.35 9.56 25.66
N ILE A 258 16.54 8.97 25.79
CA ILE A 258 17.76 9.60 26.31
C ILE A 258 18.88 9.35 25.32
N ASP A 259 19.30 8.09 25.20
CA ASP A 259 20.41 7.64 24.36
C ASP A 259 20.30 6.17 23.94
N GLN A 260 19.14 5.53 24.18
CA GLN A 260 18.94 4.12 23.87
C GLN A 260 19.08 3.83 22.37
N SER A 261 19.54 2.64 21.99
CA SER A 261 19.59 2.23 20.58
C SER A 261 18.19 2.04 19.99
N PHE A 262 17.99 2.45 18.74
CA PHE A 262 16.77 2.22 17.97
C PHE A 262 17.10 1.85 16.52
N GLY A 263 16.24 1.03 15.90
CA GLY A 263 16.33 0.66 14.48
C GLY A 263 15.33 1.40 13.60
N PHE A 264 14.35 2.07 14.22
CA PHE A 264 13.26 2.77 13.55
C PHE A 264 13.02 4.14 14.17
N ARG A 265 12.62 5.11 13.35
CA ARG A 265 12.28 6.45 13.83
C ARG A 265 11.11 7.03 13.04
N PHE A 266 10.20 7.69 13.75
CA PHE A 266 9.11 8.48 13.20
C PHE A 266 9.19 9.90 13.75
N ASP A 267 9.26 10.88 12.87
CA ASP A 267 9.15 12.30 13.16
C ASP A 267 7.72 12.75 12.85
N ILE A 268 6.97 13.08 13.90
CA ILE A 268 5.53 13.36 13.83
C ILE A 268 5.26 14.77 14.37
N PRO A 269 4.50 15.63 13.65
CA PRO A 269 4.02 16.89 14.21
C PRO A 269 3.24 16.63 15.51
N ARG A 270 3.61 17.34 16.59
CA ARG A 270 3.08 17.09 17.94
C ARG A 270 1.55 17.13 17.98
N GLU A 271 0.96 18.11 17.31
CA GLU A 271 -0.49 18.27 17.15
C GLU A 271 -1.17 17.02 16.57
N LEU A 272 -0.53 16.35 15.61
CA LEU A 272 -1.07 15.13 14.98
C LEU A 272 -0.90 13.93 15.90
N LEU A 273 0.25 13.81 16.59
CA LEU A 273 0.46 12.75 17.57
C LEU A 273 -0.54 12.85 18.74
N GLU A 274 -0.72 14.05 19.30
CA GLU A 274 -1.72 14.31 20.34
C GLU A 274 -3.13 13.97 19.84
N THR A 275 -3.48 14.39 18.62
CA THR A 275 -4.80 14.11 18.03
C THR A 275 -5.07 12.60 17.93
N ILE A 276 -4.14 11.81 17.38
CA ILE A 276 -4.34 10.36 17.20
C ILE A 276 -4.30 9.59 18.53
N VAL A 277 -3.54 10.06 19.52
CA VAL A 277 -3.50 9.50 20.87
C VAL A 277 -4.80 9.79 21.62
N GLN A 278 -5.32 11.02 21.52
CA GLN A 278 -6.61 11.40 22.14
C GLN A 278 -7.77 10.61 21.54
N GLN A 279 -7.78 10.41 20.22
CA GLN A 279 -8.79 9.62 19.52
C GLN A 279 -8.67 8.11 19.79
N LYS A 280 -7.59 7.66 20.45
CA LYS A 280 -7.22 6.25 20.59
C LYS A 280 -7.32 5.50 19.25
N ALA A 281 -6.75 6.10 18.21
CA ALA A 281 -6.81 5.57 16.85
C ALA A 281 -6.12 4.19 16.78
N VAL A 282 -6.90 3.13 16.63
CA VAL A 282 -6.40 1.74 16.75
C VAL A 282 -5.67 1.23 15.51
N ASP A 283 -5.68 1.98 14.41
CA ASP A 283 -5.04 1.65 13.13
C ASP A 283 -4.34 2.90 12.57
N TRP A 284 -3.07 3.08 12.93
CA TRP A 284 -2.32 4.25 12.48
C TRP A 284 -2.01 4.20 10.98
N SER A 285 -2.03 3.02 10.34
CA SER A 285 -1.87 2.97 8.88
C SER A 285 -2.99 3.74 8.20
N ASN A 286 -4.24 3.44 8.57
CA ASN A 286 -5.41 4.07 7.96
C ASN A 286 -5.65 5.48 8.50
N SER A 287 -5.59 5.66 9.82
CA SER A 287 -5.96 6.92 10.47
C SER A 287 -4.86 7.99 10.41
N PHE A 288 -3.61 7.63 10.12
CA PHE A 288 -2.49 8.59 10.17
C PHE A 288 -1.48 8.45 9.04
N PHE A 289 -0.85 7.31 8.81
CA PHE A 289 0.28 7.20 7.86
C PHE A 289 -0.12 7.50 6.41
N LEU A 290 -1.37 7.25 6.02
CA LEU A 290 -1.87 7.67 4.71
C LEU A 290 -1.97 9.20 4.53
N SER A 291 -1.88 9.99 5.60
CA SER A 291 -1.79 11.46 5.51
C SER A 291 -0.46 11.94 4.92
N CYS A 292 0.58 11.10 4.90
CA CYS A 292 1.95 11.47 4.54
C CYS A 292 2.55 12.62 5.38
N ARG A 293 1.98 12.95 6.55
CA ARG A 293 2.42 14.06 7.42
C ARG A 293 3.39 13.62 8.52
N PHE A 294 4.38 12.82 8.15
CA PHE A 294 5.45 12.37 9.03
C PHE A 294 6.71 12.14 8.22
N THR A 295 7.85 12.07 8.90
CA THR A 295 9.09 11.53 8.31
C THR A 295 9.45 10.22 9.00
N ALA A 296 9.93 9.25 8.24
CA ALA A 296 10.35 7.96 8.75
C ALA A 296 11.82 7.69 8.43
N TRP A 297 12.50 6.99 9.34
CA TRP A 297 13.84 6.47 9.11
C TRP A 297 13.92 5.04 9.64
N ARG A 298 14.76 4.21 9.00
CA ARG A 298 15.05 2.85 9.44
C ARG A 298 16.50 2.50 9.15
N SER A 299 17.12 1.69 10.00
CA SER A 299 18.50 1.22 9.81
C SER A 299 18.65 0.10 8.80
N GLY A 300 17.57 -0.62 8.49
CA GLY A 300 17.58 -1.80 7.63
C GLY A 300 16.41 -1.85 6.64
N GLU A 301 16.00 -3.07 6.28
CA GLU A 301 14.95 -3.32 5.30
C GLU A 301 13.53 -3.10 5.84
N PHE A 302 12.52 -3.32 5.00
CA PHE A 302 11.13 -3.21 5.42
C PHE A 302 10.80 -4.24 6.50
N ASN A 303 10.26 -3.77 7.63
CA ASN A 303 9.80 -4.62 8.71
C ASN A 303 8.26 -4.62 8.77
N GLU A 304 7.64 -5.71 8.28
CA GLU A 304 6.18 -5.85 8.30
C GLU A 304 5.63 -6.02 9.73
N TYR A 305 6.40 -6.55 10.68
CA TYR A 305 5.95 -6.70 12.07
C TYR A 305 5.76 -5.33 12.73
N LEU A 306 6.66 -4.38 12.49
CA LEU A 306 6.51 -3.00 12.97
C LEU A 306 5.29 -2.33 12.36
N TYR A 307 5.09 -2.54 11.06
CA TYR A 307 3.91 -2.04 10.37
C TYR A 307 2.62 -2.63 10.96
N ASN A 308 2.59 -3.94 11.20
CA ASN A 308 1.43 -4.64 11.78
C ASN A 308 1.15 -4.23 13.22
N PHE A 309 2.18 -3.87 14.01
CA PHE A 309 2.00 -3.29 15.34
C PHE A 309 1.19 -1.99 15.27
N PHE A 310 1.60 -1.05 14.42
CA PHE A 310 0.91 0.23 14.26
C PHE A 310 -0.51 0.12 13.65
N LYS A 311 -0.82 -0.98 12.92
CA LYS A 311 -2.19 -1.29 12.45
C LYS A 311 -3.12 -1.87 13.53
N SER A 312 -2.56 -2.25 14.68
CA SER A 312 -3.19 -3.20 15.59
C SER A 312 -3.31 -2.70 17.03
N LEU A 313 -3.45 -1.39 17.23
CA LEU A 313 -3.38 -0.74 18.54
C LEU A 313 -4.65 -0.90 19.41
N SER A 314 -5.26 -2.09 19.39
CA SER A 314 -6.32 -2.53 20.30
C SER A 314 -6.11 -3.99 20.69
N VAL A 315 -6.69 -4.44 21.81
CA VAL A 315 -6.53 -5.83 22.27
C VAL A 315 -6.94 -6.83 21.20
N GLU A 316 -8.09 -6.61 20.56
CA GLU A 316 -8.62 -7.50 19.52
C GLU A 316 -7.71 -7.58 18.28
N ARG A 317 -7.20 -6.44 17.80
CA ARG A 317 -6.32 -6.40 16.64
C ARG A 317 -4.93 -6.94 16.97
N MET A 318 -4.40 -6.58 18.14
CA MET A 318 -3.08 -7.04 18.60
C MET A 318 -3.05 -8.55 18.80
N THR A 319 -4.13 -9.13 19.35
CA THR A 319 -4.25 -10.60 19.49
C THR A 319 -4.18 -11.30 18.13
N ARG A 320 -4.84 -10.74 17.11
CA ARG A 320 -4.78 -11.26 15.73
C ARG A 320 -3.39 -11.12 15.11
N ALA A 321 -2.76 -9.96 15.27
CA ALA A 321 -1.40 -9.71 14.78
C ALA A 321 -0.37 -10.62 15.46
N GLU A 322 -0.52 -10.89 16.76
CA GLU A 322 0.33 -11.80 17.51
C GLU A 322 0.15 -13.25 17.05
N HIS A 323 -1.09 -13.70 16.85
CA HIS A 323 -1.36 -15.03 16.32
C HIS A 323 -0.70 -15.21 14.94
N GLU A 324 -0.87 -14.22 14.06
CA GLU A 324 -0.22 -14.24 12.75
C GLU A 324 1.31 -14.21 12.84
N ALA A 325 1.88 -13.40 13.74
CA ALA A 325 3.33 -13.39 13.96
C ALA A 325 3.82 -14.77 14.46
N THR A 326 3.07 -15.40 15.36
CA THR A 326 3.38 -16.75 15.89
C THR A 326 3.33 -17.79 14.79
N GLU A 327 2.27 -17.83 13.99
CA GLU A 327 2.13 -18.75 12.85
C GLU A 327 3.26 -18.56 11.83
N ARG A 328 3.65 -17.30 11.58
CA ARG A 328 4.75 -16.96 10.65
C ARG A 328 6.12 -17.31 11.21
N LEU A 329 6.35 -17.21 12.52
CA LEU A 329 7.60 -17.68 13.14
C LEU A 329 7.65 -19.22 13.19
N ASN A 330 6.49 -19.86 13.28
CA ASN A 330 6.32 -21.31 13.24
C ASN A 330 6.21 -21.85 11.80
N PHE A 331 6.44 -21.03 10.77
CA PHE A 331 6.08 -21.38 9.39
C PHE A 331 6.76 -22.68 8.97
N ASN A 332 5.91 -23.70 8.89
CA ASN A 332 6.27 -25.04 8.48
C ASN A 332 6.45 -25.03 6.96
N LYS A 333 7.56 -25.60 6.48
CA LYS A 333 7.97 -25.67 5.07
C LYS A 333 7.13 -26.69 4.28
N ASP A 334 5.81 -26.65 4.38
CA ASP A 334 4.99 -27.58 3.59
C ASP A 334 4.86 -27.05 2.16
N LEU A 335 5.66 -27.66 1.28
CA LEU A 335 5.97 -27.27 -0.10
C LEU A 335 5.49 -28.36 -1.07
N SER A 336 4.29 -28.91 -0.90
CA SER A 336 3.81 -29.97 -1.79
C SER A 336 3.65 -29.53 -3.24
N ASP A 337 3.62 -28.22 -3.52
CA ASP A 337 3.51 -27.64 -4.85
C ASP A 337 4.77 -26.81 -5.17
N GLU A 338 5.74 -27.45 -5.79
CA GLU A 338 6.83 -26.76 -6.47
C GLU A 338 6.40 -26.34 -7.88
N ILE A 339 6.93 -25.23 -8.36
CA ILE A 339 6.73 -24.73 -9.71
C ILE A 339 8.08 -24.51 -10.39
N GLU A 340 8.06 -24.53 -11.71
CA GLU A 340 9.20 -24.18 -12.54
C GLU A 340 9.01 -22.78 -13.13
N ILE A 341 10.00 -21.91 -12.92
CA ILE A 341 10.07 -20.61 -13.58
C ILE A 341 11.49 -20.47 -14.14
N GLY A 342 11.62 -20.43 -15.47
CA GLY A 342 12.91 -20.44 -16.14
C GLY A 342 13.72 -21.69 -15.79
N ASP A 343 14.95 -21.50 -15.31
CA ASP A 343 15.88 -22.57 -14.93
C ASP A 343 15.78 -22.96 -13.45
N TYR A 344 14.74 -22.52 -12.74
CA TYR A 344 14.63 -22.70 -11.29
C TYR A 344 13.37 -23.48 -10.91
N VAL A 345 13.53 -24.36 -9.93
CA VAL A 345 12.44 -25.02 -9.22
C VAL A 345 12.29 -24.33 -7.86
N MET A 346 11.10 -23.86 -7.55
CA MET A 346 10.84 -23.12 -6.31
C MET A 346 9.47 -23.43 -5.75
N GLN A 347 9.24 -23.06 -4.49
CA GLN A 347 7.91 -23.12 -3.90
C GLN A 347 6.90 -22.28 -4.69
N ARG A 348 5.68 -22.80 -4.90
CA ARG A 348 4.62 -22.07 -5.60
C ARG A 348 4.20 -20.78 -4.90
N LYS A 349 4.11 -20.82 -3.58
CA LYS A 349 3.55 -19.71 -2.80
C LYS A 349 4.66 -18.81 -2.26
N CYS A 350 4.55 -17.52 -2.51
CA CYS A 350 5.50 -16.52 -2.01
C CYS A 350 5.52 -16.53 -0.47
N PRO A 351 6.71 -16.60 0.19
CA PRO A 351 6.81 -16.64 1.64
C PRO A 351 6.34 -15.36 2.35
N HIS A 352 6.04 -14.28 1.60
CA HIS A 352 5.47 -13.05 2.16
C HIS A 352 3.98 -13.21 2.56
N ARG A 353 3.10 -13.42 1.57
CA ARG A 353 1.64 -13.45 1.71
C ARG A 353 1.01 -14.44 0.74
N GLN A 354 1.68 -15.57 0.50
CA GLN A 354 1.15 -16.70 -0.27
C GLN A 354 0.69 -16.35 -1.70
N ALA A 355 1.23 -15.28 -2.29
CA ALA A 355 1.02 -14.97 -3.70
C ALA A 355 1.45 -16.16 -4.55
N ASP A 356 0.65 -16.54 -5.54
CA ASP A 356 1.01 -17.61 -6.46
C ASP A 356 2.13 -17.13 -7.39
N LEU A 357 3.36 -17.61 -7.18
CA LEU A 357 4.53 -17.23 -7.96
C LEU A 357 4.45 -17.74 -9.40
N SER A 358 3.61 -18.72 -9.74
CA SER A 358 3.41 -19.10 -11.14
C SER A 358 2.67 -18.01 -11.93
N VAL A 359 1.98 -17.11 -11.23
CA VAL A 359 1.27 -15.96 -11.81
C VAL A 359 2.09 -14.69 -11.58
N PHE A 360 2.55 -14.48 -10.35
CA PHE A 360 3.15 -13.22 -9.93
C PHE A 360 4.68 -13.22 -9.92
N GLY A 361 5.35 -14.35 -10.08
CA GLY A 361 6.82 -14.43 -10.13
C GLY A 361 7.39 -13.95 -11.47
N GLU A 362 8.44 -13.15 -11.40
CA GLU A 362 9.23 -12.69 -12.55
C GLU A 362 10.71 -12.87 -12.26
N ILE A 363 11.45 -13.47 -13.18
CA ILE A 363 12.90 -13.62 -13.06
C ILE A 363 13.59 -12.61 -13.95
N GLU A 364 14.44 -11.77 -13.35
CA GLU A 364 15.37 -10.90 -14.05
C GLU A 364 16.78 -11.17 -13.53
N GLY A 365 17.64 -11.69 -14.39
CA GLY A 365 18.99 -12.13 -14.02
C GLY A 365 18.95 -13.19 -12.92
N ASN A 366 19.45 -12.84 -11.73
CA ASN A 366 19.53 -13.70 -10.56
C ASN A 366 18.49 -13.36 -9.48
N THR A 367 17.47 -12.56 -9.80
CA THR A 367 16.46 -12.12 -8.85
C THR A 367 15.06 -12.55 -9.29
N LEU A 368 14.31 -13.19 -8.39
CA LEU A 368 12.87 -13.37 -8.52
C LEU A 368 12.15 -12.20 -7.85
N THR A 369 11.24 -11.55 -8.57
CA THR A 369 10.31 -10.56 -8.02
C THR A 369 8.89 -11.13 -7.99
N CYS A 370 8.26 -11.13 -6.81
CA CYS A 370 6.82 -11.35 -6.66
C CYS A 370 6.09 -10.04 -6.95
N SER A 371 5.56 -9.88 -8.16
CA SER A 371 4.95 -8.61 -8.60
C SER A 371 3.67 -8.24 -7.83
N LEU A 372 3.00 -9.19 -7.16
CA LEU A 372 1.82 -8.89 -6.33
C LEU A 372 2.14 -7.96 -5.16
N HIS A 373 3.29 -8.16 -4.52
CA HIS A 373 3.68 -7.41 -3.33
C HIS A 373 5.02 -6.68 -3.47
N GLY A 374 5.75 -6.91 -4.56
CA GLY A 374 7.08 -6.34 -4.82
C GLY A 374 8.21 -6.99 -4.05
N TRP A 375 8.01 -8.18 -3.46
CA TRP A 375 9.05 -8.89 -2.71
C TRP A 375 10.08 -9.49 -3.66
N ARG A 376 11.36 -9.34 -3.33
CA ARG A 376 12.48 -9.76 -4.19
C ARG A 376 13.32 -10.80 -3.49
N PHE A 377 13.74 -11.83 -4.23
CA PHE A 377 14.53 -12.94 -3.70
C PHE A 377 15.74 -13.20 -4.60
N ASP A 378 16.92 -13.38 -4.00
CA ASP A 378 18.09 -13.86 -4.72
C ASP A 378 17.90 -15.35 -5.04
N LEU A 379 18.12 -15.74 -6.29
CA LEU A 379 17.89 -17.11 -6.76
C LEU A 379 19.05 -18.06 -6.43
N THR A 380 20.17 -17.56 -5.90
CA THR A 380 21.31 -18.38 -5.48
C THR A 380 20.99 -19.20 -4.23
N ASP A 381 20.36 -18.55 -3.24
CA ASP A 381 20.11 -19.10 -1.92
C ASP A 381 18.70 -18.82 -1.38
N GLY A 382 17.88 -18.10 -2.14
CA GLY A 382 16.51 -17.74 -1.79
C GLY A 382 16.39 -16.55 -0.85
N HIS A 383 17.49 -15.88 -0.47
CA HIS A 383 17.42 -14.81 0.50
C HIS A 383 16.52 -13.67 0.01
N CYS A 384 15.72 -13.09 0.92
CA CYS A 384 14.90 -11.92 0.59
C CYS A 384 15.80 -10.68 0.51
N LEU A 385 15.62 -9.87 -0.54
CA LEU A 385 16.45 -8.71 -0.87
C LEU A 385 15.92 -7.41 -0.26
N ASN A 386 14.65 -7.36 0.14
CA ASN A 386 13.98 -6.14 0.59
C ASN A 386 13.20 -6.27 1.90
N ALA A 387 13.46 -7.34 2.66
CA ALA A 387 12.94 -7.59 4.00
C ALA A 387 13.72 -8.74 4.67
N GLU A 388 13.75 -8.75 6.00
CA GLU A 388 14.45 -9.77 6.78
C GLU A 388 13.60 -11.05 7.00
N ASN A 389 14.28 -12.19 7.16
CA ASN A 389 13.74 -13.47 7.62
C ASN A 389 12.59 -14.12 6.81
N ARG A 390 12.59 -14.00 5.47
CA ARG A 390 11.63 -14.73 4.60
C ARG A 390 12.29 -15.34 3.36
N PRO A 391 13.15 -16.35 3.51
CA PRO A 391 13.78 -16.96 2.35
C PRO A 391 12.75 -17.70 1.50
N LEU A 392 12.90 -17.58 0.19
CA LEU A 392 12.23 -18.42 -0.80
C LEU A 392 12.95 -19.77 -0.86
N SER A 393 12.22 -20.88 -0.75
CA SER A 393 12.79 -22.18 -1.13
C SER A 393 12.93 -22.23 -2.65
N VAL A 394 14.17 -22.22 -3.13
CA VAL A 394 14.50 -22.26 -4.56
C VAL A 394 15.77 -23.04 -4.79
N ARG A 395 15.83 -23.74 -5.94
CA ARG A 395 17.04 -24.38 -6.45
C ARG A 395 17.09 -24.25 -7.96
N LYS A 396 18.30 -24.31 -8.51
CA LYS A 396 18.47 -24.46 -9.96
C LYS A 396 18.00 -25.85 -10.38
N ARG A 397 17.27 -25.93 -11.49
CA ARG A 397 16.86 -27.21 -12.08
C ARG A 397 18.13 -27.96 -12.48
N THR A 398 18.33 -29.13 -11.90
CA THR A 398 19.32 -30.10 -12.39
C THR A 398 18.76 -30.73 -13.66
N GLU A 399 19.58 -30.77 -14.73
CA GLU A 399 19.24 -31.43 -16.00
C GLU A 399 18.84 -32.90 -15.84
#